data_AF-A0A9E5KDQ1-F1
#
_entry.id   AF-A0A9E5KDQ1-F1
#
_cell.length_a   1.000
_cell.length_b   1.000
_cell.length_c   1.000
_cell.angle_alpha   90.00
_cell.angle_beta   90.00
_cell.angle_gamma   90.00
#
_symmetry.space_group_name_H-M   'P 1'
#
loop_
_entity.id
_entity.type
_entity.pdbx_description
1 polymer ?
#
loop_
_entity_poly.entity_id
_entity_poly.type
_entity_poly.pdbx_seq_one_letter_code
_entity_poly.pdbx_strand_id
1 'polypeptide(L)'
;MVADPPAFRLPHPLAPSLPQLSDAEEDELDGIIDRFMLFDVGRLPGPAGQQALKQFEALKSDAIPALLRGLARSARLDHDCPVTVIARRLRDLLLRSTDRTLLAFARDEVDSVDLRRHRGIVTDLKVRLTGRLALLDRSNTPEPPLYHDEKLAGLTVADIKKMLANNPDAVTARAVLGELATRKEPEVLEALALGASSPYPEIRAIGRKQLALYLSKRTDNQMSTLLRHDMIEVRRAAALAMLGSRSPLSIEAIALLKDDSAQVRQAVHQELVRQAGKDLAALGDNATSLTKAVTVWTAWWRQR
;
A
#
# COMPACT_ATOMS: atom_id res chain seq x y z
N MET A 1 15.67 20.34 -26.89
CA MET A 1 16.26 19.70 -25.70
C MET A 1 15.39 18.50 -25.38
N VAL A 2 15.91 17.30 -25.62
CA VAL A 2 15.26 16.06 -25.22
C VAL A 2 15.35 16.04 -23.69
N ALA A 3 14.21 16.06 -23.00
CA ALA A 3 14.20 15.87 -21.56
C ALA A 3 14.79 14.47 -21.30
N ASP A 4 15.87 14.40 -20.52
CA ASP A 4 16.39 13.11 -20.07
C ASP A 4 15.23 12.32 -19.41
N PRO A 5 15.07 11.03 -19.73
CA PRO A 5 14.01 10.23 -19.13
C PRO A 5 14.23 10.18 -17.61
N PRO A 6 13.22 10.53 -16.79
CA PRO A 6 13.44 10.76 -15.36
C PRO A 6 13.94 9.50 -14.67
N ALA A 7 15.16 9.50 -14.14
CA ALA A 7 15.76 8.38 -13.41
C ALA A 7 14.78 7.77 -12.38
N PHE A 8 14.88 6.46 -12.12
CA PHE A 8 14.13 5.78 -11.05
C PHE A 8 14.13 6.64 -9.77
N ARG A 9 12.95 6.96 -9.26
CA ARG A 9 12.80 7.76 -8.03
C ARG A 9 12.28 6.85 -6.93
N LEU A 10 13.00 6.86 -5.81
CA LEU A 10 12.54 6.19 -4.60
C LEU A 10 11.17 6.76 -4.20
N PRO A 11 10.28 5.98 -3.58
CA PRO A 11 9.05 6.49 -3.00
C PRO A 11 9.31 7.41 -1.81
N HIS A 12 8.43 8.38 -1.59
CA HIS A 12 8.54 9.29 -0.44
C HIS A 12 8.42 8.49 0.88
N PRO A 13 9.36 8.65 1.83
CA PRO A 13 9.46 7.78 3.01
C PRO A 13 8.22 7.84 3.92
N LEU A 14 7.52 8.97 3.95
CA LEU A 14 6.33 9.19 4.79
C LEU A 14 5.00 9.08 4.02
N ALA A 15 5.04 9.03 2.68
CA ALA A 15 3.86 9.02 1.84
C ALA A 15 4.13 8.19 0.57
N PRO A 16 4.17 6.85 0.68
CA PRO A 16 4.74 5.99 -0.35
C PRO A 16 4.01 6.00 -1.70
N SER A 17 2.81 6.61 -1.81
CA SER A 17 2.19 6.87 -3.12
C SER A 17 2.82 8.02 -3.90
N LEU A 18 3.68 8.83 -3.27
CA LEU A 18 4.35 9.97 -3.90
C LEU A 18 5.79 9.60 -4.28
N PRO A 19 6.33 10.16 -5.38
CA PRO A 19 7.75 10.05 -5.66
C PRO A 19 8.55 10.86 -4.62
N GLN A 20 9.71 10.34 -4.22
CA GLN A 20 10.72 11.12 -3.52
C GLN A 20 11.31 12.12 -4.50
N LEU A 21 11.20 13.39 -4.15
CA LEU A 21 11.77 14.48 -4.91
C LEU A 21 13.22 14.69 -4.46
N SER A 22 14.04 15.19 -5.38
CA SER A 22 15.35 15.73 -5.00
C SER A 22 15.17 17.07 -4.30
N ASP A 23 16.17 17.50 -3.51
CA ASP A 23 16.15 18.79 -2.82
C ASP A 23 15.87 19.96 -3.80
N ALA A 24 16.46 19.92 -5.00
CA ALA A 24 16.24 20.93 -6.02
C ALA A 24 14.80 20.99 -6.54
N GLU A 25 14.11 19.85 -6.62
CA GLU A 25 12.71 19.79 -7.03
C GLU A 25 11.78 20.23 -5.92
N GLU A 26 12.11 19.88 -4.66
CA GLU A 26 11.40 20.40 -3.51
C GLU A 26 11.49 21.93 -3.43
N ASP A 27 12.69 22.48 -3.64
CA ASP A 27 12.95 23.92 -3.70
C ASP A 27 12.19 24.59 -4.87
N GLU A 28 12.10 23.94 -6.02
CA GLU A 28 11.33 24.47 -7.16
C GLU A 28 9.84 24.58 -6.81
N LEU A 29 9.27 23.54 -6.18
CA LEU A 29 7.87 23.53 -5.76
C LEU A 29 7.60 24.57 -4.67
N ASP A 30 8.49 24.68 -3.68
CA ASP A 30 8.41 25.70 -2.65
C ASP A 30 8.48 27.11 -3.28
N GLY A 31 9.36 27.33 -4.26
CA GLY A 31 9.46 28.57 -5.00
C GLY A 31 8.22 28.92 -5.85
N ILE A 32 7.50 27.93 -6.38
CA ILE A 32 6.19 28.16 -7.03
C ILE A 32 5.18 28.66 -6.00
N ILE A 33 5.10 28.01 -4.84
CA ILE A 33 4.15 28.36 -3.79
C ILE A 33 4.45 29.74 -3.22
N ASP A 34 5.72 30.06 -2.97
CA ASP A 34 6.12 31.36 -2.42
C ASP A 34 5.82 32.51 -3.41
N ARG A 35 6.05 32.31 -4.72
CA ARG A 35 5.65 33.29 -5.75
C ARG A 35 4.13 33.48 -5.82
N PHE A 36 3.38 32.39 -5.68
CA PHE A 36 1.92 32.48 -5.57
C PHE A 36 1.49 33.27 -4.33
N MET A 37 2.09 33.02 -3.17
CA MET A 37 1.81 33.76 -1.94
C MET A 37 2.05 35.26 -2.14
N LEU A 38 3.15 35.65 -2.79
CA LEU A 38 3.44 37.05 -3.12
C LEU A 38 2.39 37.66 -4.08
N PHE A 39 1.94 36.89 -5.07
CA PHE A 39 0.87 37.33 -5.97
C PHE A 39 -0.45 37.55 -5.24
N ASP A 40 -0.85 36.60 -4.40
CA ASP A 40 -2.13 36.62 -3.68
C ASP A 40 -2.22 37.77 -2.66
N VAL A 41 -1.10 38.16 -2.05
CA VAL A 41 -1.02 39.36 -1.19
C VAL A 41 -0.79 40.67 -1.98
N GLY A 42 -0.81 40.62 -3.32
CA GLY A 42 -0.69 41.79 -4.19
C GLY A 42 0.73 42.33 -4.37
N ARG A 43 1.77 41.60 -3.91
CA ARG A 43 3.19 42.00 -4.01
C ARG A 43 3.87 41.58 -5.32
N LEU A 44 3.21 40.75 -6.13
CA LEU A 44 3.71 40.33 -7.44
C LEU A 44 2.67 40.60 -8.54
N PRO A 45 2.39 41.87 -8.90
CA PRO A 45 1.35 42.19 -9.88
C PRO A 45 1.76 41.86 -11.32
N GLY A 46 0.78 41.95 -12.23
CA GLY A 46 1.02 41.89 -13.68
C GLY A 46 1.31 40.50 -14.22
N PRO A 47 2.00 40.39 -15.37
CA PRO A 47 2.24 39.11 -16.04
C PRO A 47 2.98 38.08 -15.18
N ALA A 48 3.91 38.52 -14.33
CA ALA A 48 4.65 37.65 -13.41
C ALA A 48 3.73 36.99 -12.37
N GLY A 49 2.79 37.76 -11.81
CA GLY A 49 1.78 37.26 -10.87
C GLY A 49 0.82 36.26 -11.50
N GLN A 50 0.33 36.56 -12.70
CA GLN A 50 -0.54 35.66 -13.46
C GLN A 50 0.16 34.33 -13.78
N GLN A 51 1.46 34.38 -14.08
CA GLN A 51 2.25 33.17 -14.29
C GLN A 51 2.43 32.37 -12.99
N ALA A 52 2.64 33.03 -11.86
CA ALA A 52 2.72 32.36 -10.55
C ALA A 52 1.40 31.65 -10.19
N LEU A 53 0.25 32.29 -10.43
CA LEU A 53 -1.06 31.67 -10.25
C LEU A 53 -1.22 30.43 -11.15
N LYS A 54 -0.90 30.55 -12.44
CA LYS A 54 -1.00 29.45 -13.39
C LYS A 54 -0.10 28.26 -13.00
N GLN A 55 1.11 28.53 -12.51
CA GLN A 55 2.02 27.49 -12.02
C GLN A 55 1.48 26.82 -10.76
N PHE A 56 0.96 27.59 -9.81
CA PHE A 56 0.32 27.07 -8.60
C PHE A 56 -0.89 26.18 -8.93
N GLU A 57 -1.75 26.60 -9.84
CA GLU A 57 -2.91 25.82 -10.30
C GLU A 57 -2.50 24.54 -11.06
N ALA A 58 -1.29 24.50 -11.61
CA ALA A 58 -0.73 23.33 -12.29
C ALA A 58 -0.09 22.30 -11.34
N LEU A 59 0.09 22.61 -10.05
CA LEU A 59 0.70 21.72 -9.06
C LEU A 59 -0.09 20.40 -8.92
N LYS A 60 0.60 19.26 -8.98
CA LYS A 60 -0.02 17.92 -8.91
C LYS A 60 0.15 17.32 -7.51
N SER A 61 -0.11 16.02 -7.38
CA SER A 61 -0.06 15.30 -6.09
C SER A 61 1.33 15.21 -5.49
N ASP A 62 2.38 15.24 -6.31
CA ASP A 62 3.79 15.36 -5.90
C ASP A 62 4.07 16.64 -5.10
N ALA A 63 3.31 17.71 -5.33
CA ALA A 63 3.43 18.97 -4.61
C ALA A 63 2.76 19.00 -3.23
N ILE A 64 2.10 17.93 -2.79
CA ILE A 64 1.40 17.91 -1.49
C ILE A 64 2.32 18.26 -0.31
N PRO A 65 3.54 17.69 -0.16
CA PRO A 65 4.46 18.08 0.91
C PRO A 65 4.81 19.57 0.88
N ALA A 66 5.13 20.12 -0.29
CA ALA A 66 5.43 21.55 -0.44
C ALA A 66 4.20 22.42 -0.10
N LEU A 67 2.99 22.02 -0.50
CA LEU A 67 1.75 22.71 -0.16
C LEU A 67 1.46 22.69 1.35
N LEU A 68 1.76 21.60 2.05
CA LEU A 68 1.64 21.53 3.52
C LEU A 68 2.62 22.50 4.19
N ARG A 69 3.88 22.55 3.74
CA ARG A 69 4.86 23.54 4.21
C ARG A 69 4.39 24.97 3.90
N GLY A 70 3.91 25.23 2.70
CA GLY A 70 3.38 26.53 2.28
C GLY A 70 2.15 26.98 3.08
N LEU A 71 1.26 26.04 3.44
CA LEU A 71 0.15 26.30 4.36
C LEU A 71 0.68 26.73 5.72
N ALA A 72 1.66 26.01 6.28
CA ALA A 72 2.28 26.33 7.55
C ALA A 72 3.08 27.66 7.53
N ARG A 73 3.70 28.02 6.40
CA ARG A 73 4.35 29.33 6.22
C ARG A 73 3.32 30.44 6.15
N SER A 74 2.29 30.30 5.32
CA SER A 74 1.21 31.30 5.14
C SER A 74 0.46 31.57 6.45
N ALA A 75 0.22 30.50 7.20
CA ALA A 75 -0.34 30.51 8.54
C ALA A 75 0.43 31.41 9.53
N ARG A 76 1.77 31.31 9.53
CA ARG A 76 2.65 32.10 10.42
C ARG A 76 2.75 33.57 10.02
N LEU A 77 2.49 33.88 8.75
CA LEU A 77 2.49 35.25 8.23
C LEU A 77 1.15 35.97 8.44
N ASP A 78 0.15 35.32 9.06
CA ASP A 78 -1.20 35.85 9.28
C ASP A 78 -1.87 36.36 7.98
N HIS A 79 -1.59 35.72 6.85
CA HIS A 79 -2.22 36.06 5.56
C HIS A 79 -3.44 35.17 5.32
N ASP A 80 -4.65 35.73 5.48
CA ASP A 80 -5.92 35.00 5.33
C ASP A 80 -6.14 34.38 3.93
N CYS A 81 -5.82 35.13 2.87
CA CYS A 81 -6.09 34.71 1.50
C CYS A 81 -5.22 33.50 1.06
N PRO A 82 -3.88 33.50 1.23
CA PRO A 82 -3.05 32.37 0.80
C PRO A 82 -3.38 31.09 1.56
N VAL A 83 -3.65 31.17 2.87
CA VAL A 83 -4.06 30.02 3.68
C VAL A 83 -5.32 29.37 3.10
N THR A 84 -6.30 30.18 2.72
CA THR A 84 -7.57 29.69 2.16
C THR A 84 -7.37 29.01 0.80
N VAL A 85 -6.53 29.58 -0.07
CA VAL A 85 -6.30 29.03 -1.42
C VAL A 85 -5.45 27.76 -1.35
N ILE A 86 -4.40 27.73 -0.52
CA ILE A 86 -3.55 26.55 -0.33
C ILE A 86 -4.34 25.40 0.30
N ALA A 87 -5.12 25.67 1.36
CA ALA A 87 -5.95 24.65 1.99
C ALA A 87 -6.98 24.05 1.02
N ARG A 88 -7.56 24.88 0.14
CA ARG A 88 -8.47 24.42 -0.93
C ARG A 88 -7.75 23.51 -1.92
N ARG A 89 -6.55 23.89 -2.37
CA ARG A 89 -5.78 23.06 -3.31
C ARG A 89 -5.38 21.73 -2.68
N LEU A 90 -4.91 21.73 -1.44
CA LEU A 90 -4.62 20.52 -0.67
C LEU A 90 -5.84 19.61 -0.57
N ARG A 91 -7.00 20.17 -0.22
CA ARG A 91 -8.25 19.41 -0.14
C ARG A 91 -8.58 18.73 -1.47
N ASP A 92 -8.49 19.46 -2.58
CA ASP A 92 -8.87 18.95 -3.90
C ASP A 92 -7.94 17.81 -4.37
N LEU A 93 -6.65 17.87 -4.02
CA LEU A 93 -5.67 16.81 -4.30
C LEU A 93 -5.87 15.61 -3.36
N LEU A 94 -5.96 15.85 -2.05
CA LEU A 94 -6.03 14.80 -1.03
C LEU A 94 -7.33 14.02 -1.08
N LEU A 95 -8.49 14.66 -1.29
CA LEU A 95 -9.78 13.95 -1.32
C LEU A 95 -9.96 13.04 -2.52
N ARG A 96 -9.15 13.20 -3.57
CA ARG A 96 -9.08 12.27 -4.70
C ARG A 96 -8.20 11.04 -4.40
N SER A 97 -7.35 11.13 -3.37
CA SER A 97 -6.47 10.03 -2.99
C SER A 97 -7.23 8.84 -2.40
N THR A 98 -6.68 7.66 -2.64
CA THR A 98 -7.01 6.40 -1.96
C THR A 98 -5.84 5.90 -1.11
N ASP A 99 -4.70 6.61 -1.08
CA ASP A 99 -3.58 6.29 -0.19
C ASP A 99 -3.86 6.74 1.24
N ARG A 100 -4.08 5.76 2.12
CA ARG A 100 -4.32 5.97 3.55
C ARG A 100 -3.10 6.57 4.26
N THR A 101 -1.89 6.21 3.82
CA THR A 101 -0.64 6.70 4.43
C THR A 101 -0.46 8.18 4.14
N LEU A 102 -0.61 8.60 2.89
CA LEU A 102 -0.60 10.01 2.51
C LEU A 102 -1.69 10.82 3.23
N LEU A 103 -2.91 10.28 3.34
CA LEU A 103 -4.01 10.94 4.04
C LEU A 103 -3.73 11.10 5.54
N ALA A 104 -3.14 10.08 6.18
CA ALA A 104 -2.74 10.14 7.59
C ALA A 104 -1.60 11.15 7.80
N PHE A 105 -0.55 11.08 6.97
CA PHE A 105 0.56 12.04 6.98
C PHE A 105 0.05 13.48 6.83
N ALA A 106 -0.78 13.75 5.81
CA ALA A 106 -1.31 15.09 5.59
C ALA A 106 -2.19 15.57 6.75
N ARG A 107 -2.97 14.68 7.38
CA ARG A 107 -3.76 15.03 8.57
C ARG A 107 -2.87 15.44 9.73
N ASP A 108 -1.80 14.69 9.99
CA ASP A 108 -0.89 14.93 11.11
C ASP A 108 -0.06 16.20 10.88
N GLU A 109 0.39 16.45 9.64
CA GLU A 109 1.05 17.71 9.25
C GLU A 109 0.12 18.92 9.44
N VAL A 110 -1.13 18.82 9.00
CA VAL A 110 -2.16 19.86 9.23
C VAL A 110 -2.48 20.02 10.72
N ASP A 111 -2.26 19.00 11.55
CA ASP A 111 -2.40 19.08 13.01
C ASP A 111 -1.28 19.86 13.68
N SER A 112 -0.07 19.76 13.15
CA SER A 112 1.11 20.46 13.67
C SER A 112 1.09 21.98 13.47
N VAL A 113 0.25 22.49 12.56
CA VAL A 113 0.23 23.92 12.24
C VAL A 113 -0.54 24.73 13.32
N ASP A 114 0.19 25.52 14.12
CA ASP A 114 -0.42 26.45 15.09
C ASP A 114 -1.13 27.59 14.35
N LEU A 115 -2.47 27.57 14.41
CA LEU A 115 -3.34 28.35 13.54
C LEU A 115 -4.52 28.99 14.26
N ARG A 116 -4.23 29.76 15.32
CA ARG A 116 -5.27 30.42 16.12
C ARG A 116 -6.26 31.24 15.28
N ARG A 117 -5.80 31.95 14.23
CA ARG A 117 -6.65 32.74 13.32
C ARG A 117 -7.39 31.90 12.27
N HIS A 118 -6.76 30.84 11.74
CA HIS A 118 -7.32 30.05 10.63
C HIS A 118 -7.85 28.67 11.07
N ARG A 119 -8.17 28.51 12.36
CA ARG A 119 -8.63 27.26 12.97
C ARG A 119 -9.82 26.64 12.24
N GLY A 120 -10.75 27.45 11.75
CA GLY A 120 -11.92 26.97 11.02
C GLY A 120 -11.57 26.23 9.74
N ILE A 121 -10.69 26.81 8.90
CA ILE A 121 -10.26 26.23 7.63
C ILE A 121 -9.51 24.91 7.86
N VAL A 122 -8.60 24.90 8.84
CA VAL A 122 -7.81 23.71 9.15
C VAL A 122 -8.64 22.61 9.79
N THR A 123 -9.59 22.97 10.66
CA THR A 123 -10.52 22.00 11.25
C THR A 123 -11.40 21.37 10.17
N ASP A 124 -11.93 22.15 9.22
CA ASP A 124 -12.67 21.62 8.07
C ASP A 124 -11.82 20.65 7.25
N LEU A 125 -10.57 21.01 6.93
CA LEU A 125 -9.65 20.13 6.20
C LEU A 125 -9.42 18.81 6.97
N LYS A 126 -9.11 18.87 8.26
CA LYS A 126 -8.91 17.67 9.11
C LYS A 126 -10.14 16.77 9.14
N VAL A 127 -11.33 17.36 9.31
CA VAL A 127 -12.59 16.62 9.33
C VAL A 127 -12.82 15.90 8.01
N ARG A 128 -12.54 16.56 6.88
CA ARG A 128 -12.66 15.95 5.55
C ARG A 128 -11.66 14.81 5.34
N LEU A 129 -10.40 14.97 5.75
CA LEU A 129 -9.38 13.91 5.66
C LEU A 129 -9.76 12.70 6.54
N THR A 130 -10.22 12.96 7.76
CA THR A 130 -10.70 11.92 8.69
C THR A 130 -11.91 11.18 8.13
N GLY A 131 -12.89 11.91 7.59
CA GLY A 131 -14.05 11.31 6.94
C GLY A 131 -13.67 10.47 5.71
N ARG A 132 -12.70 10.93 4.90
CA ARG A 132 -12.21 10.18 3.75
C ARG A 132 -11.52 8.88 4.17
N LEU A 133 -10.65 8.91 5.17
CA LEU A 133 -10.02 7.72 5.74
C LEU A 133 -11.08 6.72 6.22
N ALA A 134 -12.04 7.17 7.03
CA ALA A 134 -13.12 6.32 7.53
C ALA A 134 -13.99 5.71 6.42
N LEU A 135 -14.22 6.45 5.33
CA LEU A 135 -14.93 5.93 4.16
C LEU A 135 -14.12 4.83 3.47
N LEU A 136 -12.82 5.04 3.24
CA LEU A 136 -11.93 4.04 2.62
C LEU A 136 -11.82 2.77 3.45
N ASP A 137 -11.85 2.89 4.78
CA ASP A 137 -11.81 1.74 5.69
C ASP A 137 -13.12 0.94 5.64
N ARG A 138 -14.27 1.61 5.53
CA ARG A 138 -15.59 0.95 5.43
C ARG A 138 -15.82 0.31 4.07
N SER A 139 -15.34 0.93 2.99
CA SER A 139 -15.59 0.45 1.62
C SER A 139 -14.69 -0.71 1.21
N ASN A 140 -13.77 -1.16 2.08
CA ASN A 140 -12.71 -2.12 1.72
C ASN A 140 -12.01 -1.74 0.41
N THR A 141 -11.95 -0.43 0.08
CA THR A 141 -11.35 0.03 -1.16
C THR A 141 -9.90 -0.41 -1.14
N PRO A 142 -9.46 -1.20 -2.14
CA PRO A 142 -8.07 -1.60 -2.25
C PRO A 142 -7.22 -0.34 -2.17
N GLU A 143 -6.23 -0.36 -1.29
CA GLU A 143 -5.17 0.63 -1.33
C GLU A 143 -4.67 0.67 -2.79
N PRO A 144 -4.49 1.87 -3.37
CA PRO A 144 -3.90 1.95 -4.70
C PRO A 144 -2.59 1.17 -4.67
N PRO A 145 -2.20 0.50 -5.77
CA PRO A 145 -0.85 -0.03 -5.86
C PRO A 145 0.07 1.12 -5.48
N LEU A 146 0.86 0.91 -4.41
CA LEU A 146 1.78 1.93 -3.93
C LEU A 146 2.83 2.04 -5.02
N TYR A 147 2.64 3.05 -5.88
CA TYR A 147 3.33 3.30 -7.14
C TYR A 147 2.75 2.55 -8.36
N HIS A 148 2.17 3.30 -9.30
CA HIS A 148 2.15 2.92 -10.72
C HIS A 148 3.29 3.70 -11.37
N ASP A 149 4.45 3.06 -11.49
CA ASP A 149 5.51 3.59 -12.35
C ASP A 149 5.24 3.16 -13.78
N GLU A 150 5.12 4.10 -14.70
CA GLU A 150 5.16 3.78 -16.13
C GLU A 150 6.45 3.00 -16.49
N LYS A 151 7.52 3.10 -15.69
CA LYS A 151 8.77 2.36 -15.90
C LYS A 151 8.76 0.94 -15.36
N LEU A 152 8.16 0.68 -14.19
CA LEU A 152 7.95 -0.69 -13.72
C LEU A 152 7.08 -1.44 -14.71
N ALA A 153 6.03 -0.79 -15.24
CA ALA A 153 5.18 -1.35 -16.30
C ALA A 153 5.98 -1.76 -17.55
N GLY A 154 7.10 -1.10 -17.84
CA GLY A 154 8.03 -1.45 -18.93
C GLY A 154 9.02 -2.58 -18.62
N LEU A 155 9.22 -2.94 -17.34
CA LEU A 155 10.08 -4.06 -16.95
C LEU A 155 9.35 -5.40 -17.13
N THR A 156 10.10 -6.45 -17.45
CA THR A 156 9.53 -7.80 -17.48
C THR A 156 9.36 -8.36 -16.07
N VAL A 157 8.50 -9.36 -15.90
CA VAL A 157 8.36 -10.07 -14.61
C VAL A 157 9.69 -10.69 -14.17
N ALA A 158 10.52 -11.12 -15.12
CA ALA A 158 11.86 -11.65 -14.83
C ALA A 158 12.79 -10.58 -14.24
N ASP A 159 12.75 -9.36 -14.76
CA ASP A 159 13.55 -8.25 -14.23
C ASP A 159 13.10 -7.87 -12.82
N ILE A 160 11.79 -7.80 -12.60
CA ILE A 160 11.24 -7.54 -11.28
C ILE A 160 11.60 -8.66 -10.28
N LYS A 161 11.54 -9.93 -10.71
CA LYS A 161 11.95 -11.07 -9.88
C LYS A 161 13.44 -10.98 -9.50
N LYS A 162 14.31 -10.55 -10.42
CA LYS A 162 15.73 -10.28 -10.11
C LYS A 162 15.89 -9.16 -9.08
N MET A 163 15.11 -8.08 -9.17
CA MET A 163 15.13 -7.01 -8.18
C MET A 163 14.79 -7.55 -6.79
N LEU A 164 13.76 -8.39 -6.66
CA LEU A 164 13.40 -9.02 -5.40
C LEU A 164 14.48 -9.97 -4.86
N ALA A 165 15.13 -10.73 -5.74
CA ALA A 165 16.22 -11.64 -5.37
C ALA A 165 17.44 -10.90 -4.81
N ASN A 166 17.64 -9.63 -5.20
CA ASN A 166 18.74 -8.78 -4.74
C ASN A 166 18.47 -8.07 -3.41
N ASN A 167 17.45 -8.50 -2.65
CA ASN A 167 17.11 -7.97 -1.33
C ASN A 167 16.95 -6.43 -1.33
N PRO A 168 15.97 -5.90 -2.07
CA PRO A 168 15.73 -4.49 -2.11
C PRO A 168 15.30 -3.99 -0.72
N ASP A 169 15.44 -2.70 -0.46
CA ASP A 169 14.87 -2.11 0.75
C ASP A 169 13.33 -2.29 0.79
N ALA A 170 12.73 -2.08 1.96
CA ALA A 170 11.30 -2.30 2.17
C ALA A 170 10.40 -1.44 1.27
N VAL A 171 10.89 -0.28 0.84
CA VAL A 171 10.15 0.66 0.01
C VAL A 171 10.15 0.18 -1.44
N THR A 172 11.32 -0.15 -1.98
CA THR A 172 11.48 -0.73 -3.32
C THR A 172 10.74 -2.06 -3.42
N ALA A 173 10.87 -2.94 -2.42
CA ALA A 173 10.16 -4.21 -2.33
C ALA A 173 8.64 -4.01 -2.40
N ARG A 174 8.12 -2.98 -1.74
CA ARG A 174 6.70 -2.64 -1.73
C ARG A 174 6.19 -2.25 -3.11
N ALA A 175 6.94 -1.40 -3.81
CA ALA A 175 6.60 -0.97 -5.17
C ALA A 175 6.57 -2.14 -6.15
N VAL A 176 7.63 -2.95 -6.18
CA VAL A 176 7.72 -4.08 -7.13
C VAL A 176 6.70 -5.18 -6.86
N LEU A 177 6.41 -5.49 -5.59
CA LEU A 177 5.38 -6.47 -5.23
C LEU A 177 3.96 -5.95 -5.53
N GLY A 178 3.75 -4.63 -5.41
CA GLY A 178 2.51 -3.97 -5.81
C GLY A 178 2.27 -4.10 -7.31
N GLU A 179 3.27 -3.78 -8.13
CA GLU A 179 3.22 -3.92 -9.59
C GLU A 179 2.94 -5.38 -10.00
N LEU A 180 3.68 -6.35 -9.45
CA LEU A 180 3.49 -7.78 -9.73
C LEU A 180 2.04 -8.21 -9.47
N ALA A 181 1.38 -7.70 -8.44
CA ALA A 181 0.01 -8.08 -8.10
C ALA A 181 -1.04 -7.65 -9.15
N THR A 182 -0.69 -6.71 -10.04
CA THR A 182 -1.55 -6.26 -11.15
C THR A 182 -1.40 -7.11 -12.41
N ARG A 183 -0.32 -7.88 -12.50
CA ARG A 183 0.09 -8.66 -13.67
C ARG A 183 -0.62 -10.00 -13.76
N LYS A 184 -0.63 -10.59 -14.96
CA LYS A 184 -1.37 -11.83 -15.26
C LYS A 184 -0.48 -12.99 -15.70
N GLU A 185 0.79 -12.70 -15.97
CA GLU A 185 1.79 -13.65 -16.43
C GLU A 185 1.98 -14.78 -15.40
N PRO A 186 2.23 -16.03 -15.83
CA PRO A 186 2.41 -17.17 -14.93
C PRO A 186 3.53 -16.96 -13.90
N GLU A 187 4.62 -16.32 -14.30
CA GLU A 187 5.83 -16.10 -13.50
C GLU A 187 5.58 -15.17 -12.29
N VAL A 188 4.47 -14.42 -12.30
CA VAL A 188 4.06 -13.54 -11.21
C VAL A 188 3.90 -14.31 -9.91
N LEU A 189 3.36 -15.53 -9.98
CA LEU A 189 3.17 -16.38 -8.81
C LEU A 189 4.48 -16.62 -8.06
N GLU A 190 5.52 -17.01 -8.80
CA GLU A 190 6.84 -17.28 -8.22
C GLU A 190 7.51 -16.02 -7.68
N ALA A 191 7.36 -14.89 -8.38
CA ALA A 191 7.92 -13.61 -7.95
C ALA A 191 7.26 -13.10 -6.65
N LEU A 192 5.94 -13.20 -6.54
CA LEU A 192 5.21 -12.88 -5.30
C LEU A 192 5.59 -13.83 -4.16
N ALA A 193 5.74 -15.13 -4.45
CA ALA A 193 6.19 -16.13 -3.49
C ALA A 193 7.63 -15.90 -3.00
N LEU A 194 8.51 -15.37 -3.86
CA LEU A 194 9.86 -14.96 -3.48
C LEU A 194 9.80 -13.82 -2.45
N GLY A 195 9.01 -12.78 -2.70
CA GLY A 195 8.78 -11.70 -1.73
C GLY A 195 8.19 -12.21 -0.41
N ALA A 196 7.23 -13.14 -0.50
CA ALA A 196 6.62 -13.79 0.67
C ALA A 196 7.59 -14.68 1.45
N SER A 197 8.71 -15.08 0.86
CA SER A 197 9.77 -15.90 1.49
C SER A 197 10.95 -15.06 1.96
N SER A 198 10.89 -13.72 1.84
CA SER A 198 12.00 -12.83 2.20
C SER A 198 12.47 -13.04 3.64
N PRO A 199 13.79 -12.98 3.93
CA PRO A 199 14.29 -13.02 5.30
C PRO A 199 13.86 -11.78 6.11
N TYR A 200 13.63 -10.65 5.45
CA TYR A 200 13.20 -9.39 6.05
C TYR A 200 11.70 -9.42 6.39
N PRO A 201 11.29 -9.31 7.66
CA PRO A 201 9.90 -9.46 8.10
C PRO A 201 8.91 -8.54 7.39
N GLU A 202 9.28 -7.29 7.15
CA GLU A 202 8.47 -6.26 6.52
C GLU A 202 8.21 -6.54 5.04
N ILE A 203 9.24 -6.98 4.30
CA ILE A 203 9.11 -7.41 2.90
C ILE A 203 8.26 -8.67 2.83
N ARG A 204 8.54 -9.63 3.72
CA ARG A 204 7.78 -10.88 3.84
C ARG A 204 6.30 -10.61 4.08
N ALA A 205 5.95 -9.68 4.97
CA ALA A 205 4.56 -9.32 5.23
C ALA A 205 3.87 -8.75 3.97
N ILE A 206 4.56 -7.88 3.23
CA ILE A 206 4.03 -7.31 1.97
C ILE A 206 3.85 -8.40 0.92
N GLY A 207 4.87 -9.24 0.71
CA GLY A 207 4.82 -10.32 -0.28
C GLY A 207 3.69 -11.30 0.02
N ARG A 208 3.48 -11.64 1.29
CA ARG A 208 2.36 -12.51 1.71
C ARG A 208 1.00 -11.87 1.44
N LYS A 209 0.84 -10.56 1.71
CA LYS A 209 -0.39 -9.81 1.41
C LYS A 209 -0.67 -9.84 -0.10
N GLN A 210 0.32 -9.54 -0.93
CA GLN A 210 0.14 -9.50 -2.39
C GLN A 210 -0.08 -10.88 -3.00
N LEU A 211 0.63 -11.91 -2.53
CA LEU A 211 0.39 -13.30 -2.93
C LEU A 211 -1.05 -13.73 -2.61
N ALA A 212 -1.56 -13.43 -1.41
CA ALA A 212 -2.93 -13.75 -1.03
C ALA A 212 -3.96 -13.06 -1.95
N LEU A 213 -3.76 -11.78 -2.29
CA LEU A 213 -4.62 -11.04 -3.22
C LEU A 213 -4.55 -11.58 -4.66
N TYR A 214 -3.38 -12.02 -5.11
CA TYR A 214 -3.22 -12.65 -6.41
C TYR A 214 -3.96 -13.99 -6.47
N LEU A 215 -3.84 -14.78 -5.41
CA LEU A 215 -4.49 -16.08 -5.28
C LEU A 215 -6.01 -15.95 -5.12
N SER A 216 -6.54 -14.94 -4.43
CA SER A 216 -8.00 -14.80 -4.24
C SER A 216 -8.81 -14.70 -5.54
N LYS A 217 -8.15 -14.48 -6.68
CA LYS A 217 -8.73 -14.43 -8.03
C LYS A 217 -8.70 -15.79 -8.76
N ARG A 218 -8.27 -16.87 -8.11
CA ARG A 218 -8.16 -18.22 -8.68
C ARG A 218 -9.38 -19.07 -8.35
N THR A 219 -9.67 -20.03 -9.22
CA THR A 219 -10.75 -21.00 -8.98
C THR A 219 -10.32 -22.07 -7.99
N ASP A 220 -11.27 -22.77 -7.40
CA ASP A 220 -11.02 -23.89 -6.48
C ASP A 220 -10.12 -24.98 -7.10
N ASN A 221 -10.32 -25.30 -8.38
CA ASN A 221 -9.47 -26.27 -9.09
C ASN A 221 -8.03 -25.78 -9.25
N GLN A 222 -7.84 -24.49 -9.56
CA GLN A 222 -6.50 -23.90 -9.62
C GLN A 222 -5.85 -23.92 -8.24
N MET A 223 -6.61 -23.61 -7.19
CA MET A 223 -6.13 -23.69 -5.80
C MET A 223 -5.69 -25.09 -5.40
N SER A 224 -6.48 -26.12 -5.73
CA SER A 224 -6.13 -27.53 -5.49
C SER A 224 -4.78 -27.91 -6.10
N THR A 225 -4.48 -27.46 -7.32
CA THR A 225 -3.15 -27.63 -7.93
C THR A 225 -2.06 -26.92 -7.13
N LEU A 226 -2.32 -25.69 -6.69
CA LEU A 226 -1.35 -24.87 -5.94
C LEU A 226 -1.04 -25.39 -4.54
N LEU A 227 -1.92 -26.19 -3.94
CA LEU A 227 -1.64 -26.91 -2.70
C LEU A 227 -0.47 -27.90 -2.82
N ARG A 228 -0.07 -28.27 -4.04
CA ARG A 228 1.03 -29.20 -4.33
C ARG A 228 2.26 -28.51 -4.92
N HIS A 229 2.27 -27.18 -4.92
CA HIS A 229 3.35 -26.40 -5.52
C HIS A 229 4.67 -26.56 -4.76
N ASP A 230 5.81 -26.50 -5.45
CA ASP A 230 7.14 -26.71 -4.85
C ASP A 230 7.47 -25.64 -3.80
N MET A 231 7.08 -24.39 -4.07
CA MET A 231 7.30 -23.27 -3.14
C MET A 231 6.39 -23.31 -1.91
N ILE A 232 7.00 -23.29 -0.73
CA ILE A 232 6.35 -23.31 0.60
C ILE A 232 5.29 -22.20 0.73
N GLU A 233 5.62 -20.95 0.36
CA GLU A 233 4.70 -19.82 0.51
C GLU A 233 3.47 -19.92 -0.41
N VAL A 234 3.59 -20.58 -1.57
CA VAL A 234 2.45 -20.83 -2.46
C VAL A 234 1.48 -21.82 -1.82
N ARG A 235 1.98 -22.97 -1.34
CA ARG A 235 1.13 -23.97 -0.65
C ARG A 235 0.45 -23.36 0.58
N ARG A 236 1.21 -22.60 1.37
CA ARG A 236 0.71 -21.89 2.55
C ARG A 236 -0.42 -20.93 2.19
N ALA A 237 -0.19 -20.05 1.21
CA ALA A 237 -1.17 -19.04 0.83
C ALA A 237 -2.42 -19.66 0.18
N ALA A 238 -2.26 -20.70 -0.65
CA ALA A 238 -3.38 -21.43 -1.25
C ALA A 238 -4.26 -22.11 -0.17
N ALA A 239 -3.63 -22.77 0.81
CA ALA A 239 -4.37 -23.42 1.90
C ALA A 239 -5.19 -22.42 2.72
N LEU A 240 -4.59 -21.28 3.08
CA LEU A 240 -5.29 -20.21 3.80
C LEU A 240 -6.44 -19.62 2.98
N ALA A 241 -6.24 -19.41 1.67
CA ALA A 241 -7.28 -18.90 0.79
C ALA A 241 -8.48 -19.86 0.70
N MET A 242 -8.23 -21.17 0.55
CA MET A 242 -9.29 -22.18 0.51
C MET A 242 -10.06 -22.28 1.83
N LEU A 243 -9.36 -22.30 2.97
CA LEU A 243 -10.00 -22.26 4.28
C LEU A 243 -10.84 -20.97 4.47
N GLY A 244 -10.42 -19.86 3.89
CA GLY A 244 -11.18 -18.61 3.93
C GLY A 244 -12.46 -18.65 3.08
N SER A 245 -12.42 -19.30 1.91
CA SER A 245 -13.55 -19.34 0.96
C SER A 245 -14.65 -20.33 1.35
N ARG A 246 -14.36 -21.28 2.25
CA ARG A 246 -15.26 -22.40 2.62
C ARG A 246 -15.67 -23.29 1.45
N SER A 247 -14.80 -23.41 0.45
CA SER A 247 -14.98 -24.37 -0.64
C SER A 247 -15.12 -25.82 -0.11
N PRO A 248 -15.91 -26.69 -0.76
CA PRO A 248 -15.89 -28.13 -0.48
C PRO A 248 -14.47 -28.75 -0.60
N LEU A 249 -13.60 -28.16 -1.44
CA LEU A 249 -12.21 -28.59 -1.58
C LEU A 249 -11.32 -28.16 -0.41
N SER A 250 -11.82 -27.40 0.56
CA SER A 250 -11.04 -26.99 1.75
C SER A 250 -10.53 -28.18 2.57
N ILE A 251 -11.13 -29.37 2.42
CA ILE A 251 -10.61 -30.60 3.03
C ILE A 251 -9.20 -30.91 2.52
N GLU A 252 -8.90 -30.59 1.25
CA GLU A 252 -7.54 -30.72 0.72
C GLU A 252 -6.58 -29.77 1.42
N ALA A 253 -7.01 -28.54 1.72
CA ALA A 253 -6.21 -27.59 2.51
C ALA A 253 -5.94 -28.10 3.94
N ILE A 254 -6.92 -28.76 4.57
CA ILE A 254 -6.76 -29.39 5.90
C ILE A 254 -5.72 -30.51 5.86
N ALA A 255 -5.61 -31.25 4.75
CA ALA A 255 -4.61 -32.30 4.60
C ALA A 255 -3.16 -31.77 4.72
N LEU A 256 -2.93 -30.47 4.48
CA LEU A 256 -1.61 -29.82 4.65
C LEU A 256 -1.21 -29.65 6.12
N LEU A 257 -2.04 -30.07 7.10
CA LEU A 257 -1.55 -30.36 8.46
C LEU A 257 -0.49 -31.46 8.47
N LYS A 258 -0.37 -32.25 7.38
CA LYS A 258 0.70 -33.23 7.16
C LYS A 258 1.76 -32.77 6.15
N ASP A 259 1.77 -31.50 5.75
CA ASP A 259 2.79 -30.97 4.82
C ASP A 259 4.20 -31.17 5.40
N ASP A 260 5.19 -31.40 4.55
CA ASP A 260 6.59 -31.57 4.98
C ASP A 260 7.14 -30.32 5.67
N SER A 261 6.66 -29.14 5.27
CA SER A 261 7.03 -27.86 5.88
C SER A 261 6.24 -27.58 7.15
N ALA A 262 6.95 -27.47 8.28
CA ALA A 262 6.38 -27.05 9.56
C ALA A 262 5.66 -25.70 9.47
N GLN A 263 6.16 -24.80 8.61
CA GLN A 263 5.58 -23.49 8.39
C GLN A 263 4.17 -23.58 7.76
N VAL A 264 3.98 -24.50 6.82
CA VAL A 264 2.66 -24.74 6.20
C VAL A 264 1.72 -25.37 7.22
N ARG A 265 2.18 -26.43 7.91
CA ARG A 265 1.39 -27.10 8.96
C ARG A 265 0.87 -26.11 9.99
N GLN A 266 1.75 -25.28 10.53
CA GLN A 266 1.42 -24.27 11.54
C GLN A 266 0.42 -23.23 11.03
N ALA A 267 0.58 -22.75 9.80
CA ALA A 267 -0.34 -21.77 9.23
C ALA A 267 -1.77 -22.33 9.07
N VAL A 268 -1.89 -23.57 8.58
CA VAL A 268 -3.18 -24.26 8.43
C VAL A 268 -3.83 -24.48 9.80
N HIS A 269 -3.08 -24.98 10.79
CA HIS A 269 -3.59 -25.18 12.14
C HIS A 269 -4.05 -23.89 12.80
N GLN A 270 -3.24 -22.83 12.75
CA GLN A 270 -3.60 -21.52 13.32
C GLN A 270 -4.89 -20.97 12.70
N GLU A 271 -5.07 -21.10 11.40
CA GLU A 271 -6.29 -20.65 10.73
C GLU A 271 -7.52 -21.47 11.16
N LEU A 272 -7.37 -22.79 11.30
CA LEU A 272 -8.43 -23.66 11.81
C LEU A 272 -8.81 -23.32 13.26
N VAL A 273 -7.83 -23.13 14.15
CA VAL A 273 -8.04 -22.70 15.54
C VAL A 273 -8.74 -21.35 15.58
N ARG A 274 -8.29 -20.38 14.77
CA ARG A 274 -8.90 -19.06 14.67
C ARG A 274 -10.37 -19.14 14.27
N GLN A 275 -10.70 -20.00 13.30
CA GLN A 275 -12.07 -20.15 12.83
C GLN A 275 -12.98 -20.93 13.81
N ALA A 276 -12.43 -21.87 14.58
CA ALA A 276 -13.16 -22.63 15.59
C ALA A 276 -13.28 -21.90 16.94
N GLY A 277 -12.41 -20.92 17.21
CA GLY A 277 -12.31 -20.21 18.48
C GLY A 277 -11.66 -21.02 19.61
N LYS A 278 -11.26 -22.27 19.35
CA LYS A 278 -10.53 -23.15 20.27
C LYS A 278 -9.73 -24.19 19.50
N ASP A 279 -8.68 -24.73 20.11
CA ASP A 279 -7.90 -25.81 19.52
C ASP A 279 -8.58 -27.17 19.76
N LEU A 280 -9.09 -27.78 18.69
CA LEU A 280 -9.77 -29.07 18.72
C LEU A 280 -8.78 -30.24 18.68
N ALA A 281 -7.62 -30.04 18.04
CA ALA A 281 -6.57 -31.02 17.92
C ALA A 281 -5.24 -30.31 17.61
N ALA A 282 -4.35 -30.30 18.61
CA ALA A 282 -3.03 -29.72 18.49
C ALA A 282 -2.19 -30.40 17.40
N LEU A 283 -1.36 -29.61 16.72
CA LEU A 283 -0.26 -30.12 15.91
C LEU A 283 0.74 -30.85 16.82
N GLY A 284 0.74 -32.18 16.77
CA GLY A 284 1.85 -32.93 17.36
C GLY A 284 3.06 -32.98 16.43
N ASP A 285 4.10 -33.68 16.88
CA ASP A 285 5.42 -33.75 16.25
C ASP A 285 5.65 -35.00 15.39
N ASN A 286 4.70 -35.95 15.39
CA ASN A 286 4.84 -37.24 14.73
C ASN A 286 3.65 -37.58 13.80
N ALA A 287 3.86 -38.52 12.87
CA ALA A 287 2.87 -38.86 11.84
C ALA A 287 1.49 -39.29 12.40
N THR A 288 1.48 -39.99 13.55
CA THR A 288 0.26 -40.40 14.24
C THR A 288 -0.53 -39.20 14.73
N SER A 289 0.15 -38.26 15.40
CA SER A 289 -0.47 -37.03 15.90
C SER A 289 -1.01 -36.14 14.78
N LEU A 290 -0.27 -36.00 13.67
CA LEU A 290 -0.71 -35.22 12.51
C LEU A 290 -1.92 -35.87 11.83
N THR A 291 -1.94 -37.19 11.71
CA THR A 291 -3.10 -37.93 11.16
C THR A 291 -4.33 -37.75 12.03
N LYS A 292 -4.20 -37.83 13.36
CA LYS A 292 -5.29 -37.54 14.30
C LYS A 292 -5.81 -36.11 14.13
N ALA A 293 -4.91 -35.12 14.00
CA ALA A 293 -5.28 -33.73 13.78
C ALA A 293 -6.10 -33.55 12.49
N VAL A 294 -5.66 -34.12 11.37
CA VAL A 294 -6.42 -34.08 10.10
C VAL A 294 -7.82 -34.68 10.27
N THR A 295 -7.95 -35.83 10.94
CA THR A 295 -9.25 -36.49 11.16
C THR A 295 -10.21 -35.59 11.94
N VAL A 296 -9.75 -35.03 13.07
CA VAL A 296 -10.58 -34.17 13.94
C VAL A 296 -10.99 -32.90 13.19
N TRP A 297 -10.04 -32.21 12.56
CA TRP A 297 -10.31 -30.96 11.85
C TRP A 297 -11.21 -31.17 10.62
N THR A 298 -11.06 -32.28 9.89
CA THR A 298 -11.95 -32.62 8.76
C THR A 298 -13.36 -32.90 9.24
N ALA A 299 -13.53 -33.64 10.35
CA ALA A 299 -14.85 -33.93 10.92
C ALA A 299 -15.56 -32.65 11.36
N TRP A 300 -14.84 -31.76 12.06
CA TRP A 300 -15.36 -30.46 12.45
C TRP A 300 -15.76 -29.60 11.23
N TRP A 301 -14.91 -29.55 10.19
CA TRP A 301 -15.18 -28.77 8.99
C TRP A 301 -16.48 -29.18 8.29
N ARG A 302 -16.77 -30.50 8.24
CA ARG A 302 -17.98 -31.04 7.62
C ARG A 302 -19.27 -30.77 8.41
N GLN A 303 -19.15 -30.46 9.70
CA GLN A 303 -20.30 -30.19 10.58
C GLN A 303 -20.70 -28.70 10.61
N ARG A 304 -19.93 -27.85 9.93
CA ARG A 304 -20.09 -26.40 9.92
C ARG A 304 -20.85 -25.93 8.68
#